data_AF-A0A067KUS7-F1
#
_entry.id   AF-A0A067KUS7-F1
#
_cell.length_a   1.000
_cell.length_b   1.000
_cell.length_c   1.000
_cell.angle_alpha   90.00
_cell.angle_beta   90.00
_cell.angle_gamma   90.00
#
_symmetry.space_group_name_H-M   'P 1'
#
loop_
_entity.id
_entity.type
_entity.pdbx_description
1 polymer ?
#
loop_
_entity_poly.entity_id
_entity_poly.type
_entity_poly.pdbx_seq_one_letter_code
_entity_poly.pdbx_strand_id
1 'polypeptide(L)'
;MIKRLSLLAFVEYAIIAIVFTATTVTSDDAAPIPEAEAEVNACFEANVKPLADRKGTLNADLEAAEATPKTIKVRADGSGEFKTITEAVKRIPAKNAQRVIVDIGPGTYTEKITVEKDKPFVSFVGVPEKTIIEFAGTAHEYGTVYSATLQVESDFFVGSGLVIKNTAPAPDGKRPGAQAVAFRIAGSMSSFYNCRFIGFQDTICDDKGFHFFKDCYVEGTVDFIFGSGKSIYLNTQLEVLQDKEMTVIVAQARGNAEDTGFSFVHCSVAGKAKGAYLGRAWMPAPKAVFAYSTISEVICPEGWSNNEHPEREPEIFFGEFKNSGPGAAADGRVKFAKQLTEAEIGDAKKTFSSMSTDNLAAWNAMMMGYAQHGCCREVFKSFDEMLKFVVEPDEITYLKHYACMVDMLGRVGLLEDAKEMIDHMPIQHDIHLWRILLSACNIHRHVDLQLVKLLELQPENESVYIPLSNLYASAGMWNVVGKLRKEMKEKVLRKEPGSSWIQVGGTIHNFFVDDISHPQNKEIYMEFGRLYGQMLALPELKQNGGFL
;
A
#
# COMPACT_ATOMS: atom_id res chain seq x y z
N MET A 1 -3.57 14.30 -63.84
CA MET A 1 -4.65 14.03 -62.86
C MET A 1 -4.20 12.83 -62.03
N ILE A 2 -3.38 12.93 -60.98
CA ILE A 2 -3.46 13.68 -59.71
C ILE A 2 -4.81 13.50 -58.99
N LYS A 3 -4.80 12.63 -57.98
CA LYS A 3 -5.21 13.01 -56.62
C LYS A 3 -4.04 12.71 -55.69
N ARG A 4 -3.13 13.68 -55.52
CA ARG A 4 -2.70 14.23 -54.23
C ARG A 4 -3.08 13.31 -53.07
N LEU A 5 -2.14 12.45 -52.65
CA LEU A 5 -2.05 12.08 -51.24
C LEU A 5 -2.00 13.42 -50.48
N SER A 6 -2.95 13.65 -49.60
CA SER A 6 -2.95 14.86 -48.80
C SER A 6 -1.66 14.89 -47.98
N LEU A 7 -1.05 16.07 -47.87
CA LEU A 7 0.06 16.30 -46.93
C LEU A 7 -0.34 15.83 -45.52
N LEU A 8 -1.64 15.86 -45.18
CA LEU A 8 -2.21 15.27 -43.98
C LEU A 8 -2.01 13.76 -43.86
N ALA A 9 -2.19 12.96 -44.92
CA ALA A 9 -2.04 11.51 -44.82
C ALA A 9 -0.58 11.07 -44.59
N PHE A 10 0.38 11.85 -45.10
CA PHE A 10 1.80 11.61 -44.85
C PHE A 10 2.25 12.13 -43.47
N VAL A 11 1.67 13.25 -43.01
CA VAL A 11 1.91 13.81 -41.67
C VAL A 11 1.23 12.95 -40.59
N GLU A 12 0.04 12.38 -40.84
CA GLU A 12 -0.60 11.42 -39.94
C GLU A 12 0.20 10.12 -39.87
N TYR A 13 0.72 9.60 -40.99
CA TYR A 13 1.56 8.40 -40.97
C TYR A 13 2.92 8.65 -40.31
N ALA A 14 3.52 9.84 -40.48
CA ALA A 14 4.75 10.23 -39.82
C ALA A 14 4.53 10.53 -38.32
N ILE A 15 3.39 11.11 -37.92
CA ILE A 15 3.04 11.30 -36.50
C ILE A 15 2.71 9.96 -35.86
N ILE A 16 2.03 9.03 -36.54
CA ILE A 16 1.79 7.68 -36.03
C ILE A 16 3.12 6.91 -35.90
N ALA A 17 4.05 7.05 -36.86
CA ALA A 17 5.38 6.43 -36.76
C ALA A 17 6.29 7.10 -35.70
N ILE A 18 6.16 8.40 -35.45
CA ILE A 18 6.92 9.13 -34.41
C ILE A 18 6.31 8.90 -33.02
N VAL A 19 4.98 8.72 -32.92
CA VAL A 19 4.28 8.34 -31.68
C VAL A 19 4.54 6.86 -31.31
N PHE A 20 5.00 6.03 -32.24
CA PHE A 20 5.56 4.69 -31.95
C PHE A 20 7.06 4.69 -31.58
N THR A 21 7.70 5.87 -31.47
CA THR A 21 9.06 6.01 -30.90
C THR A 21 9.10 6.92 -29.67
N ALA A 22 7.95 7.27 -29.09
CA ALA A 22 7.95 7.63 -27.68
C ALA A 22 8.39 6.36 -26.95
N THR A 23 9.60 6.39 -26.42
CA THR A 23 10.08 5.42 -25.44
C THR A 23 9.01 5.31 -24.39
N THR A 24 8.14 4.31 -24.51
CA THR A 24 7.56 3.66 -23.35
C THR A 24 8.78 3.24 -22.56
N VAL A 25 9.17 4.05 -21.59
CA VAL A 25 9.94 3.55 -20.47
C VAL A 25 8.95 2.64 -19.77
N THR A 26 8.84 1.41 -20.29
CA THR A 26 8.40 0.31 -19.47
C THR A 26 9.44 0.25 -18.36
N SER A 27 8.98 0.34 -17.12
CA SER A 27 9.76 -0.29 -16.06
C SER A 27 9.71 -1.76 -16.43
N ASP A 28 10.74 -2.24 -17.12
CA ASP A 28 10.96 -3.68 -17.23
C ASP A 28 11.38 -4.12 -15.82
N ASP A 29 10.40 -4.27 -14.93
CA ASP A 29 10.52 -4.95 -13.63
C ASP A 29 10.90 -6.45 -13.82
N ALA A 30 11.20 -6.85 -15.06
CA ALA A 30 11.66 -8.15 -15.53
C ALA A 30 13.16 -8.38 -15.36
N ALA A 31 13.95 -7.38 -14.97
CA ALA A 31 15.37 -7.56 -14.70
C ALA A 31 15.56 -8.16 -13.28
N PRO A 32 15.95 -9.43 -13.15
CA PRO A 32 16.12 -10.05 -11.84
C PRO A 32 17.27 -9.41 -11.04
N ILE A 33 17.26 -9.60 -9.71
CA ILE A 33 18.45 -9.30 -8.89
C ILE A 33 19.64 -10.06 -9.50
N PRO A 34 20.72 -9.36 -9.89
CA PRO A 34 21.82 -9.95 -10.61
C PRO A 34 22.57 -10.96 -9.73
N GLU A 35 23.16 -11.98 -10.36
CA GLU A 35 24.03 -12.94 -9.68
C GLU A 35 25.34 -12.29 -9.23
N ALA A 36 25.87 -11.33 -9.97
CA ALA A 36 27.09 -10.63 -9.61
C ALA A 36 26.80 -9.56 -8.55
N GLU A 37 27.41 -9.70 -7.36
CA GLU A 37 27.26 -8.76 -6.24
C GLU A 37 27.57 -7.30 -6.66
N ALA A 38 28.60 -7.11 -7.49
CA ALA A 38 29.01 -5.80 -7.99
C ALA A 38 27.92 -5.09 -8.83
N GLU A 39 26.96 -5.83 -9.39
CA GLU A 39 25.88 -5.28 -10.21
C GLU A 39 24.62 -4.97 -9.39
N VAL A 40 24.54 -5.45 -8.13
CA VAL A 40 23.33 -5.34 -7.30
C VAL A 40 22.92 -3.90 -7.06
N ASN A 41 23.88 -3.01 -6.76
CA ASN A 41 23.58 -1.60 -6.53
C ASN A 41 23.11 -0.90 -7.80
N ALA A 42 23.73 -1.19 -8.95
CA ALA A 42 23.29 -0.63 -10.22
C ALA A 42 21.88 -1.11 -10.60
N CYS A 43 21.58 -2.39 -10.38
CA CYS A 43 20.23 -2.94 -10.56
C CYS A 43 19.23 -2.29 -9.59
N PHE A 44 19.60 -2.09 -8.33
CA PHE A 44 18.75 -1.42 -7.35
C PHE A 44 18.43 0.03 -7.77
N GLU A 45 19.43 0.81 -8.18
CA GLU A 45 19.24 2.19 -8.65
C GLU A 45 18.38 2.26 -9.93
N ALA A 46 18.50 1.26 -10.81
CA ALA A 46 17.70 1.18 -12.02
C ALA A 46 16.20 0.91 -11.73
N ASN A 47 15.90 0.12 -10.69
CA ASN A 47 14.52 -0.23 -10.31
C ASN A 47 13.89 0.74 -9.30
N VAL A 48 14.70 1.28 -8.38
CA VAL A 48 14.26 2.22 -7.33
C VAL A 48 14.65 3.65 -7.74
N LYS A 49 14.05 4.10 -8.83
CA LYS A 49 14.24 5.47 -9.35
C LYS A 49 13.64 6.53 -8.41
N PRO A 50 14.10 7.79 -8.51
CA PRO A 50 13.47 8.92 -7.83
C PRO A 50 11.97 9.01 -8.10
N LEU A 51 11.21 9.56 -7.14
CA LEU A 51 9.76 9.72 -7.25
C LEU A 51 9.31 10.41 -8.55
N ALA A 52 10.06 11.43 -8.99
CA ALA A 52 9.76 12.17 -10.21
C ALA A 52 9.70 11.26 -11.46
N ASP A 53 10.53 10.21 -11.48
CA ASP A 53 10.66 9.27 -12.60
C ASP A 53 9.69 8.07 -12.49
N ARG A 54 9.04 7.91 -11.34
CA ARG A 54 8.06 6.83 -11.05
C ARG A 54 6.64 7.36 -10.86
N LYS A 55 6.45 8.67 -11.07
CA LYS A 55 5.16 9.32 -10.88
C LYS A 55 4.11 8.70 -11.81
N GLY A 56 2.95 8.38 -11.26
CA GLY A 56 1.87 7.69 -11.96
C GLY A 56 2.02 6.16 -12.06
N THR A 57 3.15 5.59 -11.60
CA THR A 57 3.37 4.14 -11.54
C THR A 57 3.35 3.58 -10.12
N LEU A 58 3.31 4.44 -9.10
CA LEU A 58 3.26 4.06 -7.69
C LEU A 58 1.81 3.92 -7.20
N ASN A 59 1.67 3.34 -6.01
CA ASN A 59 0.42 3.43 -5.26
C ASN A 59 0.03 4.92 -5.08
N ALA A 60 -1.23 5.26 -5.37
CA ALA A 60 -1.71 6.65 -5.38
C ALA A 60 -1.62 7.32 -4.00
N ASP A 61 -1.88 6.58 -2.91
CA ASP A 61 -1.79 7.12 -1.56
C ASP A 61 -0.33 7.39 -1.16
N LEU A 62 0.59 6.51 -1.57
CA LEU A 62 2.03 6.74 -1.40
C LEU A 62 2.48 7.97 -2.19
N GLU A 63 2.11 8.09 -3.47
CA GLU A 63 2.46 9.26 -4.27
C GLU A 63 1.91 10.56 -3.68
N ALA A 64 0.66 10.55 -3.21
CA ALA A 64 0.05 11.68 -2.53
C ALA A 64 0.80 12.05 -1.23
N ALA A 65 1.20 11.04 -0.45
CA ALA A 65 1.96 11.26 0.78
C ALA A 65 3.36 11.84 0.52
N GLU A 66 4.04 11.39 -0.53
CA GLU A 66 5.38 11.86 -0.91
C GLU A 66 5.37 13.22 -1.63
N ALA A 67 4.21 13.76 -2.01
CA ALA A 67 4.12 15.02 -2.75
C ALA A 67 4.64 16.23 -1.96
N THR A 68 4.44 16.21 -0.64
CA THR A 68 4.85 17.30 0.26
C THR A 68 5.38 16.73 1.58
N PRO A 69 6.57 16.13 1.63
CA PRO A 69 7.08 15.52 2.86
C PRO A 69 7.31 16.58 3.95
N LYS A 70 7.01 16.23 5.20
CA LYS A 70 7.27 17.07 6.37
C LYS A 70 8.37 16.44 7.21
N THR A 71 9.38 17.22 7.57
CA THR A 71 10.43 16.78 8.50
C THR A 71 10.14 17.30 9.92
N ILE A 72 10.31 16.44 10.92
CA ILE A 72 10.37 16.80 12.34
C ILE A 72 11.70 16.37 12.93
N LYS A 73 12.35 17.24 13.72
CA LYS A 73 13.69 16.97 14.25
C LYS A 73 13.67 16.48 15.69
N VAL A 74 14.31 15.34 15.94
CA VAL A 74 14.53 14.78 17.27
C VAL A 74 16.01 14.89 17.62
N ARG A 75 16.35 15.52 18.75
CA ARG A 75 17.74 15.67 19.22
C ARG A 75 17.80 15.51 20.73
N ALA A 76 18.61 14.55 21.21
CA ALA A 76 18.72 14.26 22.64
C ALA A 76 19.26 15.46 23.46
N ASP A 77 20.06 16.33 22.85
CA ASP A 77 20.58 17.56 23.46
C ASP A 77 19.55 18.71 23.56
N GLY A 78 18.35 18.53 22.99
CA GLY A 78 17.30 19.54 22.95
C GLY A 78 17.42 20.59 21.85
N SER A 79 18.33 20.43 20.89
CA SER A 79 18.45 21.32 19.72
C SER A 79 17.39 21.08 18.63
N GLY A 80 16.60 20.00 18.76
CA GLY A 80 15.50 19.63 17.87
C GLY A 80 14.14 20.11 18.37
N GLU A 81 13.09 19.82 17.61
CA GLU A 81 11.70 20.06 18.02
C GLU A 81 11.27 19.15 19.19
N PHE A 82 11.82 17.94 19.24
CA PHE A 82 11.57 16.96 20.29
C PHE A 82 12.89 16.45 20.88
N LYS A 83 12.87 16.11 22.17
CA LYS A 83 14.00 15.43 22.84
C LYS A 83 13.93 13.92 22.67
N THR A 84 12.72 13.38 22.57
CA THR A 84 12.45 11.95 22.51
C THR A 84 11.75 11.57 21.21
N ILE A 85 11.94 10.33 20.77
CA ILE A 85 11.29 9.81 19.57
C ILE A 85 9.80 9.57 19.87
N THR A 86 9.46 9.13 21.08
CA THR A 86 8.07 8.93 21.51
C THR A 86 7.22 10.20 21.41
N GLU A 87 7.75 11.36 21.81
CA GLU A 87 7.04 12.64 21.67
C GLU A 87 6.82 13.01 20.19
N ALA A 88 7.82 12.78 19.35
CA ALA A 88 7.72 13.03 17.91
C ALA A 88 6.63 12.18 17.26
N VAL A 89 6.58 10.87 17.57
CA VAL A 89 5.52 9.95 17.08
C VAL A 89 4.14 10.39 17.54
N LYS A 90 3.98 10.76 18.83
CA LYS A 90 2.70 11.27 19.36
C LYS A 90 2.20 12.52 18.65
N ARG A 91 3.08 13.32 18.05
CA ARG A 91 2.69 14.53 17.33
C ARG A 91 2.10 14.24 15.94
N ILE A 92 2.40 13.08 15.37
CA ILE A 92 1.91 12.64 14.06
C ILE A 92 0.40 12.35 14.18
N PRO A 93 -0.45 12.94 13.32
CA PRO A 93 -1.89 12.74 13.41
C PRO A 93 -2.28 11.30 13.07
N ALA A 94 -3.36 10.82 13.67
CA ALA A 94 -4.03 9.62 13.19
C ALA A 94 -4.52 9.83 11.75
N LYS A 95 -4.55 8.75 10.97
CA LYS A 95 -4.85 8.72 9.53
C LYS A 95 -3.97 9.70 8.73
N ASN A 96 -2.69 9.76 9.09
CA ASN A 96 -1.70 10.59 8.41
C ASN A 96 -1.68 10.32 6.89
N ALA A 97 -1.79 11.35 6.07
CA ALA A 97 -1.82 11.24 4.61
C ALA A 97 -0.59 11.87 3.94
N GLN A 98 0.43 12.22 4.73
CA GLN A 98 1.61 12.97 4.30
C GLN A 98 2.86 12.27 4.82
N ARG A 99 3.92 12.14 4.01
CA ARG A 99 5.19 11.57 4.48
C ARG A 99 5.74 12.41 5.64
N VAL A 100 5.86 11.82 6.83
CA VAL A 100 6.50 12.46 7.98
C VAL A 100 7.87 11.84 8.22
N ILE A 101 8.91 12.63 8.00
CA ILE A 101 10.31 12.27 8.21
C ILE A 101 10.71 12.71 9.61
N VAL A 102 10.86 11.75 10.51
CA VAL A 102 11.48 11.93 11.82
C VAL A 102 13.00 11.88 11.63
N ASP A 103 13.63 13.05 11.52
CA ASP A 103 15.08 13.21 11.47
C ASP A 103 15.63 13.12 12.90
N ILE A 104 16.35 12.03 13.21
CA ILE A 104 16.84 11.69 14.53
C ILE A 104 18.36 11.92 14.57
N GLY A 105 18.80 12.76 15.49
CA GLY A 105 20.21 13.08 15.65
C GLY A 105 21.03 11.91 16.21
N PRO A 106 22.36 12.06 16.27
CA PRO A 106 23.20 11.11 16.99
C PRO A 106 22.87 11.16 18.49
N GLY A 107 22.89 10.01 19.14
CA GLY A 107 22.57 9.85 20.55
C GLY A 107 22.00 8.47 20.86
N THR A 108 21.94 8.17 22.16
CA THR A 108 21.24 7.00 22.68
C THR A 108 19.89 7.42 23.24
N TYR A 109 18.83 6.83 22.68
CA TYR A 109 17.44 7.04 23.02
C TYR A 109 16.94 5.79 23.74
N THR A 110 16.95 5.83 25.08
CA THR A 110 16.47 4.73 25.91
C THR A 110 14.96 4.79 26.04
N GLU A 111 14.24 4.26 25.05
CA GLU A 111 12.80 4.37 24.90
C GLU A 111 12.21 3.08 24.32
N LYS A 112 11.01 2.70 24.78
CA LYS A 112 10.17 1.71 24.11
C LYS A 112 9.18 2.43 23.21
N ILE A 113 9.27 2.23 21.90
CA ILE A 113 8.54 3.03 20.92
C ILE A 113 7.55 2.15 20.16
N THR A 114 6.33 2.64 19.97
CA THR A 114 5.35 2.07 19.04
C THR A 114 4.96 3.13 18.02
N VAL A 115 5.10 2.82 16.72
CA VAL A 115 4.49 3.58 15.62
C VAL A 115 3.19 2.88 15.28
N GLU A 116 2.08 3.50 15.68
CA GLU A 116 0.76 2.87 15.65
C GLU A 116 0.23 2.70 14.22
N LYS A 117 -0.58 1.67 14.02
CA LYS A 117 -1.16 1.29 12.72
C LYS A 117 -1.89 2.43 12.00
N ASP A 118 -2.51 3.34 12.74
CA ASP A 118 -3.26 4.46 12.19
C ASP A 118 -2.38 5.64 11.75
N LYS A 119 -1.05 5.54 11.81
CA LYS A 119 -0.11 6.60 11.41
C LYS A 119 0.78 6.14 10.23
N PRO A 120 0.25 5.90 9.01
CA PRO A 120 1.05 5.46 7.87
C PRO A 120 2.02 6.55 7.37
N PHE A 121 2.93 6.18 6.48
CA PHE A 121 3.88 7.08 5.82
C PHE A 121 4.86 7.79 6.78
N VAL A 122 5.33 7.08 7.80
CA VAL A 122 6.34 7.58 8.75
C VAL A 122 7.72 7.09 8.34
N SER A 123 8.72 7.97 8.43
CA SER A 123 10.12 7.61 8.19
C SER A 123 10.98 7.99 9.37
N PHE A 124 11.78 7.07 9.89
CA PHE A 124 12.81 7.36 10.88
C PHE A 124 14.17 7.39 10.16
N VAL A 125 14.82 8.55 10.18
CA VAL A 125 16.12 8.75 9.53
C VAL A 125 17.12 9.13 10.60
N GLY A 126 18.02 8.21 10.90
CA GLY A 126 19.13 8.40 11.84
C GLY A 126 20.47 8.63 11.15
N VAL A 127 21.47 8.90 11.97
CA VAL A 127 22.87 8.86 11.56
C VAL A 127 23.38 7.44 11.80
N PRO A 128 23.82 6.71 10.75
CA PRO A 128 24.29 5.33 10.88
C PRO A 128 25.28 5.15 12.02
N GLU A 129 25.10 4.09 12.80
CA GLU A 129 25.89 3.73 13.99
C GLU A 129 25.82 4.71 15.17
N LYS A 130 25.33 5.93 14.98
CA LYS A 130 25.31 6.99 15.99
C LYS A 130 23.93 7.26 16.57
N THR A 131 22.86 6.89 15.87
CA THR A 131 21.48 6.99 16.36
C THR A 131 21.05 5.64 16.91
N ILE A 132 21.08 5.49 18.24
CA ILE A 132 20.82 4.24 18.95
C ILE A 132 19.48 4.35 19.67
N ILE A 133 18.57 3.43 19.39
CA ILE A 133 17.30 3.24 20.10
C ILE A 133 17.44 1.96 20.92
N GLU A 134 17.31 2.06 22.24
CA GLU A 134 17.49 0.92 23.12
C GLU A 134 16.43 0.80 24.23
N PHE A 135 16.12 -0.43 24.60
CA PHE A 135 15.24 -0.76 25.71
C PHE A 135 15.53 -2.20 26.18
N ALA A 136 15.22 -2.52 27.42
CA ALA A 136 15.50 -3.84 28.02
C ALA A 136 14.20 -4.63 28.25
N GLY A 137 13.34 -4.73 27.22
CA GLY A 137 12.09 -5.47 27.30
C GLY A 137 12.31 -6.98 27.22
N THR A 138 11.64 -7.76 28.06
CA THR A 138 11.69 -9.24 28.00
C THR A 138 10.30 -9.83 27.83
N ALA A 139 10.24 -11.06 27.31
CA ALA A 139 8.98 -11.79 27.18
C ALA A 139 8.33 -12.12 28.52
N HIS A 140 9.09 -12.21 29.61
CA HIS A 140 8.53 -12.35 30.95
C HIS A 140 7.62 -11.18 31.34
N GLU A 141 8.01 -9.96 30.96
CA GLU A 141 7.27 -8.75 31.31
C GLU A 141 6.21 -8.39 30.27
N TYR A 142 6.52 -8.53 28.98
CA TYR A 142 5.68 -8.04 27.89
C TYR A 142 5.06 -9.13 27.02
N GLY A 143 5.50 -10.39 27.17
CA GLY A 143 5.38 -11.38 26.10
C GLY A 143 6.38 -11.11 24.97
N THR A 144 6.69 -12.13 24.16
CA THR A 144 7.75 -12.04 23.12
C THR A 144 7.53 -10.85 22.20
N VAL A 145 6.36 -10.78 21.56
CA VAL A 145 6.05 -9.78 20.52
C VAL A 145 6.13 -8.34 21.06
N TYR A 146 5.58 -8.09 22.26
CA TYR A 146 5.55 -6.74 22.83
C TYR A 146 6.82 -6.37 23.59
N SER A 147 7.80 -7.28 23.73
CA SER A 147 9.11 -6.97 24.31
C SER A 147 9.96 -6.05 23.42
N ALA A 148 9.54 -5.82 22.18
CA ALA A 148 10.21 -4.98 21.18
C ALA A 148 10.60 -3.59 21.69
N THR A 149 11.88 -3.22 21.50
CA THR A 149 12.38 -1.85 21.70
C THR A 149 11.69 -0.87 20.75
N LEU A 150 11.63 -1.21 19.46
CA LEU A 150 10.86 -0.46 18.46
C LEU A 150 9.83 -1.39 17.80
N GLN A 151 8.56 -1.01 17.89
CA GLN A 151 7.43 -1.69 17.27
C GLN A 151 6.82 -0.79 16.20
N VAL A 152 6.72 -1.27 14.98
CA VAL A 152 6.11 -0.56 13.86
C VAL A 152 4.93 -1.36 13.36
N GLU A 153 3.72 -0.82 13.56
CA GLU A 153 2.47 -1.39 13.06
C GLU A 153 1.91 -0.61 11.86
N SER A 154 2.59 0.48 11.51
CA SER A 154 2.23 1.44 10.47
C SER A 154 2.71 1.01 9.09
N ASP A 155 1.85 1.14 8.09
CA ASP A 155 2.17 0.85 6.70
C ASP A 155 3.05 1.95 6.08
N PHE A 156 3.83 1.57 5.06
CA PHE A 156 4.75 2.44 4.33
C PHE A 156 5.84 3.07 5.22
N PHE A 157 6.25 2.37 6.28
CA PHE A 157 7.30 2.85 7.17
C PHE A 157 8.68 2.77 6.49
N VAL A 158 9.53 3.76 6.74
CA VAL A 158 10.93 3.71 6.29
C VAL A 158 11.87 3.90 7.47
N GLY A 159 12.74 2.93 7.73
CA GLY A 159 13.86 3.09 8.67
C GLY A 159 15.17 3.28 7.92
N SER A 160 15.98 4.27 8.28
CA SER A 160 17.30 4.46 7.67
C SER A 160 18.33 4.86 8.69
N GLY A 161 19.48 4.18 8.70
CA GLY A 161 20.63 4.58 9.54
C GLY A 161 20.39 4.46 11.05
N LEU A 162 19.54 3.53 11.48
CA LEU A 162 19.19 3.33 12.89
C LEU A 162 19.94 2.15 13.49
N VAL A 163 20.34 2.26 14.75
CA VAL A 163 20.72 1.11 15.59
C VAL A 163 19.56 0.82 16.54
N ILE A 164 18.92 -0.32 16.40
CA ILE A 164 17.79 -0.74 17.23
C ILE A 164 18.24 -1.92 18.07
N LYS A 165 18.24 -1.75 19.38
CA LYS A 165 18.86 -2.69 20.31
C LYS A 165 17.89 -3.09 21.42
N ASN A 166 17.81 -4.38 21.70
CA ASN A 166 17.33 -4.84 23.00
C ASN A 166 18.52 -5.07 23.94
N THR A 167 18.52 -4.41 25.10
CA THR A 167 19.62 -4.47 26.08
C THR A 167 19.39 -5.49 27.18
N ALA A 168 18.30 -6.27 27.11
CA ALA A 168 18.06 -7.37 28.04
C ALA A 168 19.22 -8.39 28.00
N PRO A 169 19.59 -9.00 29.14
CA PRO A 169 20.69 -9.96 29.17
C PRO A 169 20.33 -11.25 28.43
N ALA A 170 21.27 -11.79 27.64
CA ALA A 170 21.14 -13.03 26.85
C ALA A 170 20.52 -14.19 27.66
N PRO A 171 19.60 -14.98 27.07
CA PRO A 171 19.05 -16.16 27.72
C PRO A 171 20.13 -17.06 28.33
N ASP A 172 19.90 -17.51 29.56
CA ASP A 172 20.88 -18.32 30.31
C ASP A 172 20.43 -19.77 30.55
N GLY A 173 19.24 -20.13 30.05
CA GLY A 173 18.54 -21.40 30.27
C GLY A 173 17.86 -21.53 31.63
N LYS A 174 17.88 -20.46 32.45
CA LYS A 174 17.35 -20.48 33.82
C LYS A 174 16.23 -19.46 34.03
N ARG A 175 16.38 -18.27 33.45
CA ARG A 175 15.38 -17.20 33.54
C ARG A 175 14.20 -17.51 32.60
N PRO A 176 12.97 -17.66 33.13
CA PRO A 176 11.80 -17.83 32.27
C PRO A 176 11.53 -16.56 31.48
N GLY A 177 11.08 -16.68 30.23
CA GLY A 177 10.69 -15.52 29.42
C GLY A 177 11.85 -14.59 29.04
N ALA A 178 13.07 -15.13 28.86
CA ALA A 178 14.26 -14.35 28.55
C ALA A 178 14.36 -13.85 27.10
N GLN A 179 13.39 -14.22 26.23
CA GLN A 179 13.32 -13.71 24.86
C GLN A 179 13.16 -12.19 24.87
N ALA A 180 13.79 -11.51 23.91
CA ALA A 180 13.93 -10.07 23.95
C ALA A 180 14.04 -9.48 22.55
N VAL A 181 12.92 -9.01 22.03
CA VAL A 181 12.83 -8.46 20.67
C VAL A 181 13.47 -7.07 20.62
N ALA A 182 14.35 -6.82 19.67
CA ALA A 182 14.86 -5.47 19.41
C ALA A 182 13.87 -4.72 18.51
N PHE A 183 13.42 -5.37 17.44
CA PHE A 183 12.57 -4.74 16.44
C PHE A 183 11.40 -5.62 16.05
N ARG A 184 10.19 -5.03 16.00
CA ARG A 184 9.01 -5.66 15.44
C ARG A 184 8.47 -4.82 14.28
N ILE A 185 8.19 -5.46 13.16
CA ILE A 185 7.50 -4.86 12.02
C ILE A 185 6.26 -5.69 11.64
N ALA A 186 5.10 -5.04 11.65
CA ALA A 186 3.81 -5.62 11.27
C ALA A 186 3.05 -4.78 10.23
N GLY A 187 3.57 -3.59 9.92
CA GLY A 187 3.02 -2.69 8.91
C GLY A 187 3.65 -2.94 7.54
N SER A 188 2.80 -3.05 6.54
CA SER A 188 3.16 -3.50 5.19
C SER A 188 3.84 -2.41 4.36
N MET A 189 4.47 -2.80 3.26
CA MET A 189 5.19 -1.90 2.33
C MET A 189 6.30 -1.10 3.02
N SER A 190 6.97 -1.71 4.00
CA SER A 190 7.98 -1.05 4.82
C SER A 190 9.39 -1.37 4.34
N SER A 191 10.30 -0.40 4.45
CA SER A 191 11.69 -0.55 4.00
C SER A 191 12.71 -0.07 5.01
N PHE A 192 13.87 -0.73 5.04
CA PHE A 192 14.93 -0.50 6.00
C PHE A 192 16.28 -0.45 5.29
N TYR A 193 17.02 0.64 5.49
CA TYR A 193 18.29 0.89 4.81
C TYR A 193 19.39 1.16 5.83
N ASN A 194 20.48 0.40 5.76
CA ASN A 194 21.64 0.62 6.63
C ASN A 194 21.26 0.66 8.13
N CYS A 195 20.34 -0.21 8.53
CA CYS A 195 19.91 -0.35 9.91
C CYS A 195 20.65 -1.50 10.58
N ARG A 196 20.91 -1.37 11.88
CA ARG A 196 21.52 -2.41 12.72
C ARG A 196 20.51 -2.88 13.76
N PHE A 197 20.24 -4.17 13.79
CA PHE A 197 19.33 -4.81 14.73
C PHE A 197 20.12 -5.70 15.69
N ILE A 198 20.07 -5.40 16.98
CA ILE A 198 20.97 -5.97 17.98
C ILE A 198 20.17 -6.64 19.09
N GLY A 199 20.38 -7.94 19.28
CA GLY A 199 19.73 -8.74 20.31
C GLY A 199 20.39 -10.11 20.49
N PHE A 200 19.67 -11.02 21.14
CA PHE A 200 20.07 -12.41 21.31
C PHE A 200 18.98 -13.32 20.74
N GLN A 201 18.09 -13.84 21.58
CA GLN A 201 16.93 -14.61 21.14
C GLN A 201 15.81 -13.65 20.70
N ASP A 202 15.24 -13.95 19.53
CA ASP A 202 14.10 -13.24 18.93
C ASP A 202 14.42 -11.77 18.52
N THR A 203 15.65 -11.45 18.07
CA THR A 203 16.08 -10.07 17.75
C THR A 203 15.10 -9.30 16.86
N ILE A 204 14.65 -9.87 15.74
CA ILE A 204 13.67 -9.28 14.83
C ILE A 204 12.41 -10.14 14.76
N CYS A 205 11.28 -9.53 15.12
CA CYS A 205 9.94 -10.01 14.82
C CYS A 205 9.46 -9.40 13.49
N ASP A 206 9.76 -10.09 12.40
CA ASP A 206 9.27 -9.79 11.05
C ASP A 206 7.87 -10.41 10.89
N ASP A 207 6.90 -9.77 11.55
CA ASP A 207 5.61 -10.33 11.93
C ASP A 207 4.72 -10.65 10.71
N LYS A 208 4.31 -9.62 9.97
CA LYS A 208 3.46 -9.76 8.78
C LYS A 208 3.58 -8.52 7.89
N GLY A 209 3.30 -8.70 6.60
CA GLY A 209 3.36 -7.62 5.61
C GLY A 209 4.50 -7.80 4.63
N PHE A 210 4.67 -6.81 3.76
CA PHE A 210 5.70 -6.79 2.72
C PHE A 210 6.87 -5.91 3.17
N HIS A 211 8.04 -6.50 3.38
CA HIS A 211 9.19 -5.78 3.94
C HIS A 211 10.46 -5.91 3.08
N PHE A 212 11.24 -4.84 3.05
CA PHE A 212 12.50 -4.80 2.32
C PHE A 212 13.62 -4.27 3.22
N PHE A 213 14.64 -5.08 3.46
CA PHE A 213 15.84 -4.72 4.22
C PHE A 213 17.03 -4.68 3.27
N LYS A 214 17.75 -3.56 3.20
CA LYS A 214 18.93 -3.40 2.34
C LYS A 214 20.12 -2.86 3.13
N ASP A 215 21.27 -3.48 2.93
CA ASP A 215 22.54 -3.06 3.54
C ASP A 215 22.48 -3.06 5.08
N CYS A 216 21.66 -3.93 5.66
CA CYS A 216 21.43 -3.99 7.09
C CYS A 216 22.43 -4.91 7.81
N TYR A 217 22.44 -4.83 9.13
CA TYR A 217 23.14 -5.74 10.02
C TYR A 217 22.16 -6.32 11.04
N VAL A 218 22.21 -7.63 11.27
CA VAL A 218 21.41 -8.31 12.29
C VAL A 218 22.31 -9.22 13.11
N GLU A 219 22.24 -9.15 14.43
CA GLU A 219 22.90 -10.13 15.30
C GLU A 219 21.94 -10.81 16.26
N GLY A 220 22.19 -12.09 16.56
CA GLY A 220 21.40 -12.85 17.51
C GLY A 220 21.82 -14.31 17.66
N THR A 221 21.04 -15.07 18.44
CA THR A 221 21.30 -16.46 18.82
C THR A 221 20.21 -17.42 18.33
N VAL A 222 19.07 -17.47 19.02
CA VAL A 222 17.94 -18.38 18.75
C VAL A 222 16.87 -17.60 18.02
N ASP A 223 16.41 -18.12 16.88
CA ASP A 223 15.30 -17.59 16.08
C ASP A 223 15.37 -16.07 15.87
N PHE A 224 16.58 -15.55 15.67
CA PHE A 224 16.78 -14.11 15.78
C PHE A 224 16.15 -13.31 14.63
N ILE A 225 15.66 -13.98 13.59
CA ILE A 225 14.68 -13.45 12.63
C ILE A 225 13.49 -14.41 12.57
N PHE A 226 12.32 -13.99 13.06
CA PHE A 226 11.13 -14.82 13.13
C PHE A 226 9.85 -14.06 12.74
N GLY A 227 8.81 -14.80 12.34
CA GLY A 227 7.50 -14.24 11.96
C GLY A 227 7.02 -14.70 10.58
N SER A 228 5.94 -14.12 10.07
CA SER A 228 5.26 -14.51 8.82
C SER A 228 5.28 -13.40 7.75
N GLY A 229 6.25 -12.48 7.80
CA GLY A 229 6.45 -11.49 6.75
C GLY A 229 6.73 -12.11 5.37
N LYS A 230 6.45 -11.34 4.31
CA LYS A 230 6.93 -11.56 2.95
C LYS A 230 8.08 -10.59 2.72
N SER A 231 9.29 -11.05 2.99
CA SER A 231 10.41 -10.15 3.23
C SER A 231 11.63 -10.49 2.40
N ILE A 232 12.33 -9.45 1.94
CA ILE A 232 13.64 -9.57 1.33
C ILE A 232 14.67 -8.89 2.22
N TYR A 233 15.73 -9.63 2.52
CA TYR A 233 16.97 -9.14 3.11
C TYR A 233 18.01 -9.15 2.00
N LEU A 234 18.32 -7.96 1.47
CA LEU A 234 19.29 -7.75 0.39
C LEU A 234 20.59 -7.21 0.98
N ASN A 235 21.71 -7.81 0.61
CA ASN A 235 23.03 -7.33 1.04
C ASN A 235 23.13 -7.12 2.56
N THR A 236 22.55 -8.03 3.34
CA THR A 236 22.46 -7.91 4.80
C THR A 236 23.50 -8.81 5.48
N GLN A 237 24.19 -8.28 6.48
CA GLN A 237 25.10 -9.06 7.32
C GLN A 237 24.33 -9.71 8.47
N LEU A 238 24.42 -11.02 8.59
CA LEU A 238 23.87 -11.81 9.68
C LEU A 238 25.02 -12.31 10.56
N GLU A 239 25.18 -11.69 11.74
CA GLU A 239 26.16 -12.05 12.75
C GLU A 239 25.57 -13.08 13.73
N VAL A 240 26.04 -14.32 13.61
CA VAL A 240 25.54 -15.47 14.34
C VAL A 240 26.30 -15.63 15.67
N LEU A 241 25.63 -15.31 16.77
CA LEU A 241 26.17 -15.42 18.12
C LEU A 241 25.93 -16.83 18.69
N GLN A 242 26.85 -17.30 19.53
CA GLN A 242 26.75 -18.64 20.13
C GLN A 242 25.67 -18.67 21.24
N ASP A 243 24.71 -19.58 21.09
CA ASP A 243 23.83 -20.00 22.18
C ASP A 243 24.38 -21.26 22.89
N LYS A 244 23.89 -21.57 24.09
CA LYS A 244 24.30 -22.79 24.82
C LYS A 244 23.63 -24.05 24.28
N GLU A 245 22.40 -23.93 23.78
CA GLU A 245 21.60 -25.09 23.37
C GLU A 245 21.59 -25.21 21.86
N MET A 246 20.98 -24.25 21.19
CA MET A 246 20.81 -24.24 19.74
C MET A 246 20.94 -22.81 19.23
N THR A 247 21.55 -22.64 18.06
CA THR A 247 21.63 -21.34 17.39
C THR A 247 20.93 -21.45 16.06
N VAL A 248 19.97 -20.56 15.80
CA VAL A 248 19.12 -20.58 14.62
C VAL A 248 18.90 -19.16 14.12
N ILE A 249 19.14 -18.94 12.83
CA ILE A 249 18.92 -17.63 12.22
C ILE A 249 17.42 -17.39 12.03
N VAL A 250 16.75 -18.32 11.32
CA VAL A 250 15.38 -18.11 10.85
C VAL A 250 14.37 -19.05 11.51
N ALA A 251 13.28 -18.48 12.02
CA ALA A 251 12.07 -19.21 12.40
C ALA A 251 10.85 -18.60 11.70
N GLN A 252 10.66 -18.97 10.43
CA GLN A 252 9.56 -18.44 9.64
C GLN A 252 8.24 -19.14 10.02
N ALA A 253 7.17 -18.35 10.15
CA ALA A 253 5.95 -18.71 10.84
C ALA A 253 4.77 -19.07 9.93
N ARG A 254 5.02 -19.38 8.66
CA ARG A 254 3.97 -19.71 7.69
C ARG A 254 3.23 -20.98 8.11
N GLY A 255 1.90 -20.87 8.18
CA GLY A 255 1.00 -21.94 8.62
C GLY A 255 0.55 -22.88 7.49
N ASN A 256 0.19 -22.33 6.33
CA ASN A 256 -0.29 -23.07 5.15
C ASN A 256 -0.04 -22.24 3.86
N ALA A 257 -0.88 -22.39 2.82
CA ALA A 257 -0.77 -21.83 1.45
C ALA A 257 -0.67 -20.29 1.30
N GLU A 258 -0.34 -19.56 2.37
CA GLU A 258 -0.01 -18.13 2.33
C GLU A 258 1.21 -17.87 1.44
N ASP A 259 1.18 -16.76 0.69
CA ASP A 259 2.34 -16.31 -0.07
C ASP A 259 3.26 -15.43 0.78
N THR A 260 3.73 -15.99 1.90
CA THR A 260 4.69 -15.39 2.82
C THR A 260 6.00 -16.18 2.83
N GLY A 261 7.07 -15.56 3.32
CA GLY A 261 8.39 -16.18 3.37
C GLY A 261 9.52 -15.16 3.38
N PHE A 262 10.71 -15.61 3.77
CA PHE A 262 11.90 -14.78 3.83
C PHE A 262 12.89 -15.14 2.72
N SER A 263 13.40 -14.13 2.03
CA SER A 263 14.46 -14.29 1.03
C SER A 263 15.69 -13.50 1.45
N PHE A 264 16.81 -14.17 1.62
CA PHE A 264 18.11 -13.60 1.91
C PHE A 264 18.94 -13.64 0.64
N VAL A 265 19.27 -12.48 0.09
CA VAL A 265 19.89 -12.35 -1.22
C VAL A 265 21.16 -11.52 -1.10
N HIS A 266 22.30 -12.06 -1.56
CA HIS A 266 23.61 -11.42 -1.37
C HIS A 266 23.95 -11.14 0.10
N CYS A 267 23.43 -11.95 1.03
CA CYS A 267 23.72 -11.79 2.44
C CYS A 267 25.06 -12.43 2.83
N SER A 268 25.64 -11.95 3.92
CA SER A 268 26.80 -12.59 4.56
C SER A 268 26.37 -13.22 5.86
N VAL A 269 26.53 -14.54 5.99
CA VAL A 269 26.27 -15.30 7.22
C VAL A 269 27.61 -15.68 7.84
N ALA A 270 27.94 -15.04 8.95
CA ALA A 270 29.19 -15.25 9.68
C ALA A 270 28.99 -15.04 11.17
N GLY A 271 30.01 -15.30 11.99
CA GLY A 271 29.94 -15.04 13.42
C GLY A 271 30.80 -15.98 14.24
N LYS A 272 30.45 -16.13 15.52
CA LYS A 272 31.22 -16.92 16.50
C LYS A 272 30.57 -18.24 16.88
N ALA A 273 29.32 -18.46 16.46
CA ALA A 273 28.62 -19.70 16.72
C ALA A 273 29.28 -20.89 16.04
N LYS A 274 29.09 -22.07 16.61
CA LYS A 274 29.48 -23.36 16.04
C LYS A 274 28.26 -24.24 15.91
N GLY A 275 27.98 -24.69 14.69
CA GLY A 275 26.87 -25.60 14.42
C GLY A 275 25.50 -24.93 14.46
N ALA A 276 25.41 -23.67 14.01
CA ALA A 276 24.14 -22.98 13.87
C ALA A 276 23.35 -23.49 12.66
N TYR A 277 22.04 -23.31 12.68
CA TYR A 277 21.15 -23.60 11.56
C TYR A 277 20.77 -22.31 10.82
N LEU A 278 20.67 -22.38 9.49
CA LEU A 278 20.06 -21.33 8.65
C LEU A 278 18.61 -21.08 9.05
N GLY A 279 17.89 -22.13 9.45
CA GLY A 279 16.55 -21.98 10.00
C GLY A 279 15.97 -23.27 10.54
N ARG A 280 14.86 -23.14 11.26
CA ARG A 280 14.07 -24.26 11.76
C ARG A 280 12.59 -24.13 11.42
N ALA A 281 11.91 -25.26 11.31
CA ALA A 281 10.47 -25.32 11.10
C ALA A 281 9.67 -25.08 12.38
N TRP A 282 9.58 -23.80 12.79
CA TRP A 282 8.77 -23.39 13.93
C TRP A 282 7.27 -23.65 13.70
N MET A 283 6.79 -23.32 12.50
CA MET A 283 5.40 -23.53 12.07
C MET A 283 5.29 -24.64 11.00
N PRO A 284 4.07 -25.06 10.60
CA PRO A 284 3.91 -26.24 9.73
C PRO A 284 4.50 -26.16 8.33
N ALA A 285 4.50 -24.97 7.70
CA ALA A 285 4.87 -24.84 6.29
C ALA A 285 5.87 -23.71 6.05
N PRO A 286 6.96 -23.56 6.82
CA PRO A 286 7.84 -22.39 6.75
C PRO A 286 8.46 -22.23 5.36
N LYS A 287 8.69 -20.98 4.95
CA LYS A 287 9.35 -20.65 3.68
C LYS A 287 10.53 -19.71 3.88
N ALA A 288 11.74 -20.18 3.59
CA ALA A 288 12.95 -19.38 3.65
C ALA A 288 13.93 -19.75 2.52
N VAL A 289 14.56 -18.76 1.90
CA VAL A 289 15.53 -18.95 0.82
C VAL A 289 16.79 -18.13 1.06
N PHE A 290 17.96 -18.74 0.89
CA PHE A 290 19.24 -18.05 0.79
C PHE A 290 19.77 -18.15 -0.64
N ALA A 291 19.98 -17.02 -1.30
CA ALA A 291 20.45 -16.95 -2.68
C ALA A 291 21.68 -16.03 -2.81
N TYR A 292 22.67 -16.45 -3.60
CA TYR A 292 23.91 -15.72 -3.84
C TYR A 292 24.62 -15.24 -2.56
N SER A 293 24.37 -15.91 -1.44
CA SER A 293 24.83 -15.47 -0.13
C SER A 293 26.14 -16.17 0.23
N THR A 294 27.01 -15.48 0.95
CA THR A 294 28.24 -16.08 1.49
C THR A 294 27.93 -16.65 2.87
N ILE A 295 28.13 -17.96 3.04
CA ILE A 295 27.85 -18.70 4.27
C ILE A 295 29.15 -19.28 4.81
N SER A 296 29.58 -18.80 5.98
CA SER A 296 30.78 -19.32 6.64
C SER A 296 30.52 -20.62 7.41
N GLU A 297 31.58 -21.22 7.96
CA GLU A 297 31.58 -22.47 8.72
C GLU A 297 30.81 -22.42 10.05
N VAL A 298 30.17 -21.29 10.37
CA VAL A 298 29.25 -21.19 11.51
C VAL A 298 28.02 -22.08 11.35
N ILE A 299 27.62 -22.35 10.10
CA ILE A 299 26.46 -23.18 9.77
C ILE A 299 26.85 -24.67 9.75
N CYS A 300 26.05 -25.50 10.41
CA CYS A 300 26.24 -26.95 10.42
C CYS A 300 26.01 -27.57 9.03
N PRO A 301 26.59 -28.76 8.73
CA PRO A 301 26.37 -29.44 7.46
C PRO A 301 24.90 -29.69 7.13
N GLU A 302 24.08 -30.02 8.13
CA GLU A 302 22.63 -30.21 8.00
C GLU A 302 21.92 -28.97 7.45
N GLY A 303 22.41 -27.79 7.80
CA GLY A 303 21.94 -26.47 7.36
C GLY A 303 20.59 -26.05 7.95
N TRP A 304 19.62 -26.96 7.99
CA TRP A 304 18.23 -26.70 8.39
C TRP A 304 17.72 -27.73 9.39
N SER A 305 16.76 -27.32 10.21
CA SER A 305 16.09 -28.20 11.18
C SER A 305 14.59 -28.30 10.88
N ASN A 306 14.05 -29.52 10.88
CA ASN A 306 12.59 -29.75 10.88
C ASN A 306 11.97 -29.56 12.27
N ASN A 307 12.77 -29.14 13.27
CA ASN A 307 12.36 -28.94 14.64
C ASN A 307 11.71 -30.19 15.27
N GLU A 308 12.23 -31.38 14.94
CA GLU A 308 11.74 -32.69 15.37
C GLU A 308 10.34 -33.05 14.84
N HIS A 309 9.95 -32.46 13.71
CA HIS A 309 8.69 -32.72 13.02
C HIS A 309 8.88 -33.28 11.60
N PRO A 310 9.35 -34.54 11.46
CA PRO A 310 9.56 -35.15 10.15
C PRO A 310 8.27 -35.28 9.33
N GLU A 311 7.10 -35.31 9.99
CA GLU A 311 5.80 -35.34 9.32
C GLU A 311 5.48 -34.07 8.52
N ARG A 312 6.18 -32.95 8.81
CA ARG A 312 5.95 -31.64 8.16
C ARG A 312 6.89 -31.38 7.00
N GLU A 313 7.90 -32.21 6.80
CA GLU A 313 8.89 -32.08 5.73
C GLU A 313 8.31 -31.82 4.33
N PRO A 314 7.17 -32.42 3.93
CA PRO A 314 6.56 -32.13 2.63
C PRO A 314 6.09 -30.68 2.44
N GLU A 315 5.75 -29.99 3.54
CA GLU A 315 5.20 -28.62 3.53
C GLU A 315 6.29 -27.55 3.73
N ILE A 316 7.46 -27.95 4.22
CA ILE A 316 8.62 -27.08 4.42
C ILE A 316 9.20 -26.65 3.06
N PHE A 317 9.46 -25.35 2.90
CA PHE A 317 10.20 -24.82 1.77
C PHE A 317 11.46 -24.10 2.26
N PHE A 318 12.55 -24.85 2.38
CA PHE A 318 13.88 -24.28 2.61
C PHE A 318 14.73 -24.41 1.35
N GLY A 319 15.14 -23.28 0.81
CA GLY A 319 15.85 -23.18 -0.46
C GLY A 319 17.23 -22.56 -0.30
N GLU A 320 18.20 -23.10 -1.02
CA GLU A 320 19.53 -22.52 -1.18
C GLU A 320 19.83 -22.41 -2.68
N PHE A 321 20.43 -21.30 -3.10
CA PHE A 321 20.74 -21.05 -4.51
C PHE A 321 22.07 -20.34 -4.69
N LYS A 322 23.03 -21.00 -5.34
CA LYS A 322 24.34 -20.42 -5.67
C LYS A 322 25.01 -19.68 -4.50
N ASN A 323 24.83 -20.20 -3.28
CA ASN A 323 25.54 -19.70 -2.12
C ASN A 323 27.02 -20.10 -2.20
N SER A 324 27.88 -19.33 -1.56
CA SER A 324 29.33 -19.56 -1.54
C SER A 324 29.87 -19.61 -0.11
N GLY A 325 31.13 -20.02 0.06
CA GLY A 325 31.76 -20.13 1.37
C GLY A 325 31.70 -21.54 1.98
N PRO A 326 32.47 -21.79 3.04
CA PRO A 326 32.65 -23.14 3.60
C PRO A 326 31.38 -23.73 4.23
N GLY A 327 30.45 -22.90 4.69
CA GLY A 327 29.16 -23.36 5.23
C GLY A 327 28.08 -23.57 4.16
N ALA A 328 28.32 -23.20 2.90
CA ALA A 328 27.36 -23.34 1.80
C ALA A 328 27.41 -24.71 1.09
N ALA A 329 28.26 -25.64 1.55
CA ALA A 329 28.38 -26.96 0.95
C ALA A 329 27.03 -27.70 0.98
N ALA A 330 26.59 -28.18 -0.18
CA ALA A 330 25.35 -28.94 -0.31
C ALA A 330 25.47 -30.36 0.30
N ASP A 331 26.68 -30.89 0.36
CA ASP A 331 26.96 -32.20 0.94
C ASP A 331 26.67 -32.20 2.45
N GLY A 332 25.78 -33.07 2.88
CA GLY A 332 25.37 -33.17 4.30
C GLY A 332 24.09 -32.40 4.64
N ARG A 333 23.53 -31.61 3.70
CA ARG A 333 22.23 -30.97 3.90
C ARG A 333 21.13 -32.00 4.13
N VAL A 334 20.17 -31.63 4.97
CA VAL A 334 18.94 -32.41 5.17
C VAL A 334 18.17 -32.58 3.86
N LYS A 335 17.54 -33.75 3.66
CA LYS A 335 16.93 -34.13 2.38
C LYS A 335 15.75 -33.27 1.96
N PHE A 336 15.07 -32.63 2.91
CA PHE A 336 13.93 -31.75 2.64
C PHE A 336 14.36 -30.32 2.26
N ALA A 337 15.64 -29.96 2.45
CA ALA A 337 16.19 -28.72 1.92
C ALA A 337 16.42 -28.85 0.41
N LYS A 338 16.15 -27.77 -0.33
CA LYS A 338 16.20 -27.74 -1.79
C LYS A 338 17.39 -26.90 -2.25
N GLN A 339 18.24 -27.50 -3.08
CA GLN A 339 19.16 -26.76 -3.92
C GLN A 339 18.36 -26.31 -5.16
N LEU A 340 18.06 -25.02 -5.23
CA LEU A 340 17.19 -24.48 -6.26
C LEU A 340 17.91 -24.47 -7.62
N THR A 341 17.13 -24.54 -8.68
CA THR A 341 17.59 -24.42 -10.06
C THR A 341 17.38 -23.00 -10.59
N GLU A 342 18.09 -22.66 -11.68
CA GLU A 342 17.88 -21.38 -12.39
C GLU A 342 16.42 -21.18 -12.83
N ALA A 343 15.71 -22.25 -13.17
CA ALA A 343 14.32 -22.20 -13.58
C ALA A 343 13.38 -21.85 -12.41
N GLU A 344 13.56 -22.49 -11.25
CA GLU A 344 12.76 -22.22 -10.04
C GLU A 344 13.01 -20.81 -9.51
N ILE A 345 14.25 -20.33 -9.60
CA ILE A 345 14.59 -18.94 -9.31
C ILE A 345 14.00 -18.01 -10.36
N GLY A 346 14.03 -18.36 -11.64
CA GLY A 346 13.39 -17.64 -12.74
C GLY A 346 11.89 -17.45 -12.55
N ASP A 347 11.20 -18.44 -11.99
CA ASP A 347 9.77 -18.35 -11.68
C ASP A 347 9.50 -17.56 -10.39
N ALA A 348 10.34 -17.70 -9.35
CA ALA A 348 10.30 -16.82 -8.18
C ALA A 348 10.59 -15.35 -8.53
N LYS A 349 11.47 -15.09 -9.51
CA LYS A 349 11.77 -13.77 -10.07
C LYS A 349 10.55 -13.17 -10.75
N LYS A 350 9.77 -13.95 -11.53
CA LYS A 350 8.50 -13.50 -12.12
C LYS A 350 7.43 -13.22 -11.06
N THR A 351 7.36 -14.06 -10.03
CA THR A 351 6.47 -13.84 -8.88
C THR A 351 6.86 -12.58 -8.08
N PHE A 352 8.16 -12.26 -7.99
CA PHE A 352 8.64 -11.03 -7.37
C PHE A 352 8.26 -9.78 -8.19
N SER A 353 8.38 -9.81 -9.52
CA SER A 353 7.90 -8.74 -10.40
C SER A 353 6.38 -8.52 -10.29
N SER A 354 5.61 -9.55 -9.93
CA SER A 354 4.17 -9.42 -9.64
C SER A 354 3.88 -8.97 -8.20
N MET A 355 4.85 -8.89 -7.28
CA MET A 355 4.62 -8.46 -5.88
C MET A 355 4.18 -6.99 -5.75
N SER A 356 4.32 -6.16 -6.78
CA SER A 356 3.71 -4.82 -6.79
C SER A 356 2.21 -4.84 -7.08
N THR A 357 1.64 -6.02 -7.41
CA THR A 357 0.23 -6.18 -7.81
C THR A 357 -0.65 -6.90 -6.79
N ASP A 358 -0.14 -7.57 -5.75
CA ASP A 358 -0.94 -8.36 -4.78
C ASP A 358 -1.74 -7.54 -3.75
N ASN A 359 -1.95 -6.24 -3.99
CA ASN A 359 -2.77 -5.41 -3.12
C ASN A 359 -4.22 -5.45 -3.62
N LEU A 360 -5.10 -6.15 -2.90
CA LEU A 360 -6.55 -6.15 -3.17
C LEU A 360 -7.10 -4.74 -3.31
N ALA A 361 -6.63 -3.77 -2.50
CA ALA A 361 -7.02 -2.37 -2.62
C ALA A 361 -6.53 -1.71 -3.91
N ALA A 362 -5.38 -2.13 -4.46
CA ALA A 362 -4.86 -1.65 -5.74
C ALA A 362 -5.62 -2.26 -6.93
N TRP A 363 -5.91 -3.56 -6.91
CA TRP A 363 -6.84 -4.19 -7.86
C TRP A 363 -8.18 -3.47 -7.86
N ASN A 364 -8.70 -3.21 -6.65
CA ASN A 364 -9.92 -2.47 -6.43
C ASN A 364 -9.84 -1.03 -6.98
N ALA A 365 -8.77 -0.30 -6.75
CA ALA A 365 -8.59 1.07 -7.24
C ALA A 365 -8.46 1.10 -8.77
N MET A 366 -7.73 0.15 -9.35
CA MET A 366 -7.52 0.03 -10.78
C MET A 366 -8.82 -0.34 -11.52
N MET A 367 -9.55 -1.35 -11.05
CA MET A 367 -10.86 -1.70 -11.60
C MET A 367 -11.86 -0.55 -11.46
N MET A 368 -11.79 0.23 -10.36
CA MET A 368 -12.61 1.44 -10.21
C MET A 368 -12.23 2.51 -11.23
N GLY A 369 -10.94 2.76 -11.44
CA GLY A 369 -10.43 3.67 -12.45
C GLY A 369 -10.92 3.30 -13.85
N TYR A 370 -10.78 2.03 -14.24
CA TYR A 370 -11.26 1.56 -15.53
C TYR A 370 -12.79 1.62 -15.68
N ALA A 371 -13.55 1.25 -14.65
CA ALA A 371 -15.01 1.30 -14.66
C ALA A 371 -15.53 2.74 -14.82
N GLN A 372 -14.94 3.71 -14.11
CA GLN A 372 -15.33 5.13 -14.21
C GLN A 372 -15.09 5.71 -15.61
N HIS A 373 -14.12 5.17 -16.35
CA HIS A 373 -13.78 5.62 -17.70
C HIS A 373 -14.40 4.75 -18.81
N GLY A 374 -15.25 3.78 -18.46
CA GLY A 374 -15.89 2.88 -19.42
C GLY A 374 -14.95 1.87 -20.09
N CYS A 375 -13.77 1.64 -19.52
CA CYS A 375 -12.76 0.68 -19.99
C CYS A 375 -13.09 -0.74 -19.51
N CYS A 376 -14.23 -1.28 -19.95
CA CYS A 376 -14.72 -2.53 -19.39
C CYS A 376 -13.84 -3.74 -19.70
N ARG A 377 -13.18 -3.80 -20.86
CA ARG A 377 -12.27 -4.89 -21.21
C ARG A 377 -11.12 -5.00 -20.21
N GLU A 378 -10.62 -3.87 -19.75
CA GLU A 378 -9.54 -3.74 -18.78
C GLU A 378 -10.00 -4.14 -17.37
N VAL A 379 -11.27 -3.85 -17.00
CA VAL A 379 -11.88 -4.38 -15.77
C VAL A 379 -11.94 -5.91 -15.79
N PHE A 380 -12.40 -6.53 -16.89
CA PHE A 380 -12.45 -8.00 -17.01
C PHE A 380 -11.07 -8.63 -16.94
N LYS A 381 -10.13 -8.08 -17.72
CA LYS A 381 -8.75 -8.58 -17.73
C LYS A 381 -8.14 -8.50 -16.33
N SER A 382 -8.38 -7.40 -15.61
CA SER A 382 -7.88 -7.20 -14.25
C SER A 382 -8.53 -8.17 -13.25
N PHE A 383 -9.84 -8.42 -13.36
CA PHE A 383 -10.55 -9.38 -12.51
C PHE A 383 -10.09 -10.82 -12.76
N ASP A 384 -9.94 -11.23 -14.02
CA ASP A 384 -9.44 -12.55 -14.40
C ASP A 384 -7.98 -12.76 -13.99
N GLU A 385 -7.15 -11.73 -14.09
CA GLU A 385 -5.77 -11.75 -13.60
C GLU A 385 -5.74 -11.87 -12.08
N MET A 386 -6.53 -11.06 -11.37
CA MET A 386 -6.66 -11.14 -9.90
C MET A 386 -7.05 -12.54 -9.42
N LEU A 387 -8.01 -13.20 -10.08
CA LEU A 387 -8.43 -14.58 -9.76
C LEU A 387 -7.32 -15.61 -10.02
N LYS A 388 -6.50 -15.43 -11.06
CA LYS A 388 -5.35 -16.31 -11.35
C LYS A 388 -4.24 -16.19 -10.30
N PHE A 389 -4.15 -15.04 -9.63
CA PHE A 389 -3.21 -14.81 -8.52
C PHE A 389 -3.76 -15.23 -7.15
N VAL A 390 -4.89 -15.95 -7.09
CA VAL A 390 -5.50 -16.48 -5.84
C VAL A 390 -5.84 -15.38 -4.82
N VAL A 391 -6.07 -14.15 -5.30
CA VAL A 391 -6.60 -13.06 -4.46
C VAL A 391 -8.11 -13.23 -4.37
N GLU A 392 -8.62 -13.51 -3.16
CA GLU A 392 -10.07 -13.69 -2.95
C GLU A 392 -10.83 -12.36 -3.20
N PRO A 393 -11.82 -12.34 -4.12
CA PRO A 393 -12.63 -11.16 -4.35
C PRO A 393 -13.47 -10.81 -3.13
N ASP A 394 -13.41 -9.54 -2.72
CA ASP A 394 -14.32 -9.00 -1.70
C ASP A 394 -15.61 -8.43 -2.34
N GLU A 395 -16.55 -8.01 -1.50
CA GLU A 395 -17.81 -7.40 -1.91
C GLU A 395 -17.60 -6.20 -2.85
N ILE A 396 -16.54 -5.40 -2.59
CA ILE A 396 -16.17 -4.23 -3.39
C ILE A 396 -15.71 -4.66 -4.80
N THR A 397 -14.98 -5.76 -4.89
CA THR A 397 -14.47 -6.32 -6.15
C THR A 397 -15.62 -6.81 -7.04
N TYR A 398 -16.54 -7.58 -6.46
CA TYR A 398 -17.75 -8.04 -7.16
C TYR A 398 -18.60 -6.85 -7.62
N LEU A 399 -18.83 -5.86 -6.76
CA LEU A 399 -19.60 -4.67 -7.10
C LEU A 399 -19.04 -3.95 -8.35
N LYS A 400 -17.71 -3.81 -8.46
CA LYS A 400 -17.06 -3.14 -9.60
C LYS A 400 -17.14 -3.94 -10.89
N HIS A 401 -16.92 -5.24 -10.80
CA HIS A 401 -17.01 -6.13 -11.95
C HIS A 401 -18.42 -6.04 -12.56
N TYR A 402 -19.45 -6.29 -11.76
CA TYR A 402 -20.83 -6.28 -12.22
C TYR A 402 -21.30 -4.88 -12.63
N ALA A 403 -20.82 -3.80 -12.00
CA ALA A 403 -21.10 -2.45 -12.45
C ALA A 403 -20.66 -2.21 -13.90
N CYS A 404 -19.48 -2.72 -14.32
CA CYS A 404 -19.05 -2.61 -15.71
C CYS A 404 -19.86 -3.51 -16.65
N MET A 405 -20.25 -4.72 -16.20
CA MET A 405 -21.10 -5.60 -17.02
C MET A 405 -22.45 -4.94 -17.32
N VAL A 406 -23.08 -4.39 -16.29
CA VAL A 406 -24.36 -3.68 -16.40
C VAL A 406 -24.23 -2.42 -17.24
N ASP A 407 -23.17 -1.62 -17.06
CA ASP A 407 -22.94 -0.41 -17.89
C ASP A 407 -22.71 -0.77 -19.36
N MET A 408 -21.90 -1.81 -19.66
CA MET A 408 -21.63 -2.23 -21.03
C MET A 408 -22.89 -2.74 -21.72
N LEU A 409 -23.57 -3.73 -21.12
CA LEU A 409 -24.81 -4.31 -21.64
C LEU A 409 -25.87 -3.22 -21.80
N GLY A 410 -25.93 -2.32 -20.81
CA GLY A 410 -26.78 -1.14 -20.83
C GLY A 410 -26.55 -0.24 -22.04
N ARG A 411 -25.31 0.14 -22.33
CA ARG A 411 -24.95 1.05 -23.45
C ARG A 411 -25.18 0.46 -24.83
N VAL A 412 -25.11 -0.85 -24.98
CA VAL A 412 -25.39 -1.54 -26.25
C VAL A 412 -26.87 -1.87 -26.43
N GLY A 413 -27.72 -1.51 -25.45
CA GLY A 413 -29.17 -1.70 -25.49
C GLY A 413 -29.64 -3.11 -25.06
N LEU A 414 -28.74 -3.95 -24.52
CA LEU A 414 -29.05 -5.27 -23.99
C LEU A 414 -29.52 -5.16 -22.53
N LEU A 415 -30.64 -4.47 -22.33
CA LEU A 415 -31.14 -4.10 -21.00
C LEU A 415 -31.62 -5.30 -20.18
N GLU A 416 -32.19 -6.33 -20.82
CA GLU A 416 -32.62 -7.55 -20.14
C GLU A 416 -31.44 -8.40 -19.65
N ASP A 417 -30.39 -8.55 -20.47
CA ASP A 417 -29.16 -9.23 -20.07
C ASP A 417 -28.48 -8.49 -18.92
N ALA A 418 -28.49 -7.14 -18.95
CA ALA A 418 -27.97 -6.31 -17.86
C ALA A 418 -28.75 -6.51 -16.55
N LYS A 419 -30.06 -6.74 -16.64
CA LYS A 419 -30.93 -7.03 -15.49
C LYS A 419 -30.68 -8.43 -14.94
N GLU A 420 -30.59 -9.44 -15.80
CA GLU A 420 -30.29 -10.82 -15.43
C GLU A 420 -28.94 -10.93 -14.68
N MET A 421 -27.93 -10.18 -15.15
CA MET A 421 -26.63 -10.07 -14.48
C MET A 421 -26.73 -9.54 -13.04
N ILE A 422 -27.63 -8.59 -12.77
CA ILE A 422 -27.86 -8.07 -11.41
C ILE A 422 -28.57 -9.13 -10.55
N ASP A 423 -29.57 -9.81 -11.10
CA ASP A 423 -30.38 -10.80 -10.39
C ASP A 423 -29.58 -12.07 -10.01
N HIS A 424 -28.54 -12.40 -10.77
CA HIS A 424 -27.72 -13.62 -10.59
C HIS A 424 -26.40 -13.37 -9.86
N MET A 425 -26.20 -12.17 -9.33
CA MET A 425 -24.98 -11.79 -8.63
C MET A 425 -24.87 -12.52 -7.28
N PRO A 426 -23.65 -12.98 -6.88
CA PRO A 426 -23.45 -13.73 -5.63
C PRO A 426 -23.49 -12.87 -4.35
N ILE A 427 -23.74 -11.56 -4.46
CA ILE A 427 -23.81 -10.62 -3.33
C ILE A 427 -25.19 -9.93 -3.28
N GLN A 428 -25.54 -9.35 -2.13
CA GLN A 428 -26.82 -8.67 -1.94
C GLN A 428 -26.91 -7.42 -2.84
N HIS A 429 -28.06 -7.25 -3.51
CA HIS A 429 -28.29 -6.20 -4.49
C HIS A 429 -27.97 -4.78 -3.96
N ASP A 430 -26.97 -4.13 -4.56
CA ASP A 430 -26.64 -2.73 -4.32
C ASP A 430 -27.48 -1.81 -5.24
N ILE A 431 -28.07 -0.75 -4.67
CA ILE A 431 -28.85 0.27 -5.40
C ILE A 431 -28.05 0.97 -6.52
N HIS A 432 -26.73 0.99 -6.42
CA HIS A 432 -25.82 1.54 -7.41
C HIS A 432 -25.94 0.83 -8.78
N LEU A 433 -26.05 -0.50 -8.81
CA LEU A 433 -26.18 -1.27 -10.05
C LEU A 433 -27.50 -0.97 -10.76
N TRP A 434 -28.58 -0.88 -9.98
CA TRP A 434 -29.90 -0.48 -10.48
C TRP A 434 -29.90 0.94 -11.05
N ARG A 435 -29.07 1.85 -10.51
CA ARG A 435 -28.89 3.21 -11.04
C ARG A 435 -28.13 3.22 -12.38
N ILE A 436 -27.11 2.37 -12.54
CA ILE A 436 -26.41 2.21 -13.81
C ILE A 436 -27.37 1.70 -14.89
N LEU A 437 -28.15 0.67 -14.57
CA LEU A 437 -29.18 0.15 -15.47
C LEU A 437 -30.24 1.22 -15.81
N LEU A 438 -30.68 2.01 -14.83
CA LEU A 438 -31.63 3.11 -15.06
C LEU A 438 -31.06 4.17 -16.02
N SER A 439 -29.76 4.48 -15.91
CA SER A 439 -29.08 5.39 -16.83
C SER A 439 -29.08 4.84 -18.27
N ALA A 440 -28.81 3.55 -18.44
CA ALA A 440 -28.90 2.88 -19.74
C ALA A 440 -30.33 2.88 -20.32
N CYS A 441 -31.33 2.59 -19.50
CA CYS A 441 -32.74 2.70 -19.86
C CYS A 441 -33.09 4.10 -20.39
N ASN A 442 -32.53 5.15 -19.78
CA ASN A 442 -32.73 6.53 -20.22
C ASN A 442 -32.08 6.82 -21.59
N ILE A 443 -30.88 6.29 -21.84
CA ILE A 443 -30.20 6.39 -23.15
C ILE A 443 -31.04 5.75 -24.26
N HIS A 444 -31.58 4.56 -24.00
CA HIS A 444 -32.36 3.79 -24.97
C HIS A 444 -33.87 4.12 -24.97
N ARG A 445 -34.32 5.06 -24.13
CA ARG A 445 -35.73 5.45 -23.96
C ARG A 445 -36.64 4.26 -23.65
N HIS A 446 -36.11 3.29 -22.91
CA HIS A 446 -36.82 2.10 -22.51
C HIS A 446 -37.30 2.25 -21.06
N VAL A 447 -38.62 2.19 -20.85
CA VAL A 447 -39.19 2.29 -19.50
C VAL A 447 -39.41 0.89 -18.96
N ASP A 448 -38.45 0.37 -18.20
CA ASP A 448 -38.65 -0.85 -17.42
C ASP A 448 -39.50 -0.55 -16.18
N LEU A 449 -40.77 -0.94 -16.23
CA LEU A 449 -41.75 -0.73 -15.15
C LEU A 449 -41.37 -1.46 -13.85
N GLN A 450 -40.67 -2.58 -13.94
CA GLN A 450 -40.26 -3.36 -12.78
C GLN A 450 -39.08 -2.70 -12.06
N LEU A 451 -38.11 -2.19 -12.82
CA LEU A 451 -37.00 -1.38 -12.30
C LEU A 451 -37.50 -0.08 -11.65
N VAL A 452 -38.40 0.62 -12.33
CA VAL A 452 -39.01 1.85 -11.83
C VAL A 452 -39.74 1.60 -10.52
N LYS A 453 -40.54 0.54 -10.44
CA LYS A 453 -41.28 0.17 -9.22
C LYS A 453 -40.34 -0.24 -8.08
N LEU A 454 -39.25 -0.96 -8.38
CA LEU A 454 -38.23 -1.32 -7.39
C LEU A 454 -37.57 -0.08 -6.77
N LEU A 455 -37.26 0.92 -7.61
CA LEU A 455 -36.62 2.16 -7.19
C LEU A 455 -37.58 3.13 -6.49
N GLU A 456 -38.85 3.17 -6.87
CA GLU A 456 -39.90 3.94 -6.20
C GLU A 456 -40.23 3.40 -4.79
N LEU A 457 -39.96 2.11 -4.53
CA LEU A 457 -40.11 1.50 -3.21
C LEU A 457 -38.96 1.83 -2.23
N GLN A 458 -37.91 2.55 -2.68
CA GLN A 458 -36.79 2.99 -1.85
C GLN A 458 -36.73 4.54 -1.73
N PRO A 459 -37.71 5.17 -1.06
CA PRO A 459 -37.90 6.62 -1.06
C PRO A 459 -36.81 7.43 -0.34
N GLU A 460 -35.86 6.79 0.34
CA GLU A 460 -34.79 7.46 1.07
C GLU A 460 -33.54 7.74 0.21
N ASN A 461 -33.49 7.22 -1.03
CA ASN A 461 -32.32 7.36 -1.88
C ASN A 461 -32.45 8.53 -2.88
N GLU A 462 -32.00 9.70 -2.45
CA GLU A 462 -32.11 10.96 -3.21
C GLU A 462 -31.47 10.89 -4.61
N SER A 463 -30.48 10.01 -4.79
CA SER A 463 -29.68 9.91 -6.01
C SER A 463 -30.41 9.30 -7.22
N VAL A 464 -31.62 8.75 -7.02
CA VAL A 464 -32.39 8.02 -8.05
C VAL A 464 -33.46 8.90 -8.72
N TYR A 465 -33.89 9.97 -8.05
CA TYR A 465 -34.98 10.82 -8.52
C TYR A 465 -34.69 11.58 -9.82
N ILE A 466 -33.47 12.09 -9.98
CA ILE A 466 -33.08 12.84 -11.20
C ILE A 466 -33.04 11.91 -12.41
N PRO A 467 -32.37 10.73 -12.36
CA PRO A 467 -32.45 9.74 -13.44
C PRO A 467 -33.88 9.30 -13.78
N LEU A 468 -34.74 9.03 -12.78
CA LEU A 468 -36.15 8.66 -13.01
C LEU A 468 -36.92 9.80 -13.71
N SER A 469 -36.75 11.05 -13.25
CA SER A 469 -37.38 12.20 -13.89
C SER A 469 -36.92 12.38 -15.34
N ASN A 470 -35.66 12.09 -15.65
CA ASN A 470 -35.12 12.20 -17.00
C ASN A 470 -35.63 11.05 -17.89
N LEU A 471 -35.71 9.83 -17.37
CA LEU A 471 -36.29 8.69 -18.08
C LEU A 471 -37.75 8.97 -18.47
N TYR A 472 -38.59 9.39 -17.51
CA TYR A 472 -39.99 9.74 -17.78
C TYR A 472 -40.13 10.90 -18.77
N ALA A 473 -39.25 11.91 -18.70
CA ALA A 473 -39.24 13.01 -19.66
C ALA A 473 -38.84 12.53 -21.07
N SER A 474 -37.83 11.66 -21.17
CA SER A 474 -37.37 11.08 -22.44
C SER A 474 -38.44 10.21 -23.11
N ALA A 475 -39.30 9.57 -22.31
CA ALA A 475 -40.47 8.80 -22.74
C ALA A 475 -41.75 9.65 -22.97
N GLY A 476 -41.68 10.98 -22.81
CA GLY A 476 -42.83 11.87 -23.03
C GLY A 476 -43.89 11.86 -21.92
N MET A 477 -43.62 11.23 -20.77
CA MET A 477 -44.56 11.06 -19.66
C MET A 477 -44.58 12.29 -18.72
N TRP A 478 -44.83 13.47 -19.27
CA TRP A 478 -44.75 14.76 -18.54
C TRP A 478 -45.68 14.87 -17.33
N ASN A 479 -46.83 14.20 -17.35
CA ASN A 479 -47.74 14.12 -16.21
C ASN A 479 -47.11 13.38 -15.02
N VAL A 480 -46.29 12.36 -15.27
CA VAL A 480 -45.58 11.61 -14.24
C VAL A 480 -44.37 12.39 -13.73
N VAL A 481 -43.64 13.08 -14.63
CA VAL A 481 -42.56 14.02 -14.25
C VAL A 481 -43.07 15.11 -13.30
N GLY A 482 -44.25 15.68 -13.59
CA GLY A 482 -44.88 16.68 -12.72
C GLY A 482 -45.20 16.15 -11.32
N LYS A 483 -45.72 14.92 -11.23
CA LYS A 483 -45.98 14.24 -9.94
C LYS A 483 -44.70 13.93 -9.19
N LEU A 484 -43.70 13.33 -9.85
CA LEU A 484 -42.41 12.97 -9.26
C LEU A 484 -41.68 14.22 -8.72
N ARG A 485 -41.63 15.31 -9.48
CA ARG A 485 -41.01 16.58 -9.03
C ARG A 485 -41.76 17.24 -7.88
N LYS A 486 -43.09 17.07 -7.81
CA LYS A 486 -43.90 17.54 -6.68
C LYS A 486 -43.62 16.71 -5.43
N GLU A 487 -43.57 15.39 -5.55
CA GLU A 487 -43.20 14.48 -4.46
C GLU A 487 -41.76 14.72 -3.97
N MET A 488 -40.79 14.98 -4.86
CA MET A 488 -39.42 15.38 -4.49
C MET A 488 -39.39 16.67 -3.66
N LYS A 489 -40.21 17.66 -4.02
CA LYS A 489 -40.33 18.93 -3.27
C LYS A 489 -40.99 18.74 -1.91
N GLU A 490 -41.91 17.79 -1.80
CA GLU A 490 -42.66 17.51 -0.57
C GLU A 490 -41.90 16.57 0.38
N LYS A 491 -41.03 15.69 -0.14
CA LYS A 491 -40.35 14.65 0.66
C LYS A 491 -38.83 14.83 0.86
N VAL A 492 -38.06 15.45 -0.05
CA VAL A 492 -36.59 15.19 -0.11
C VAL A 492 -35.64 16.39 -0.36
N LEU A 493 -36.05 17.61 -0.75
CA LEU A 493 -35.05 18.67 -1.04
C LEU A 493 -35.36 20.05 -0.45
N ARG A 494 -34.78 20.36 0.72
CA ARG A 494 -34.12 21.66 0.89
C ARG A 494 -32.68 21.47 0.41
N LYS A 495 -32.35 21.95 -0.78
CA LYS A 495 -30.94 22.22 -1.11
C LYS A 495 -30.39 23.09 0.02
N GLU A 496 -29.30 22.68 0.67
CA GLU A 496 -28.55 23.66 1.47
C GLU A 496 -28.07 24.75 0.51
N PRO A 497 -28.46 26.02 0.73
CA PRO A 497 -27.97 27.10 -0.10
C PRO A 497 -26.45 27.19 0.07
N GLY A 498 -25.72 27.51 -1.01
CA GLY A 498 -24.32 27.88 -0.87
C GLY A 498 -24.20 29.00 0.17
N SER A 499 -23.31 28.83 1.14
CA SER A 499 -23.17 29.79 2.24
C SER A 499 -21.74 30.31 2.38
N SER A 500 -21.63 31.55 2.81
CA SER A 500 -20.38 32.17 3.23
C SER A 500 -20.60 32.84 4.58
N TRP A 501 -19.54 33.02 5.36
CA TRP A 501 -19.63 33.65 6.67
C TRP A 501 -18.44 34.54 6.96
N ILE A 502 -18.66 35.55 7.79
CA ILE A 502 -17.62 36.48 8.26
C ILE A 502 -17.85 36.81 9.73
N GLN A 503 -16.79 37.06 10.47
CA GLN A 503 -16.86 37.48 11.87
C GLN A 503 -16.51 38.96 11.99
N VAL A 504 -17.43 39.78 12.52
CA VAL A 504 -17.25 41.22 12.74
C VAL A 504 -17.65 41.54 14.18
N GLY A 505 -16.74 42.16 14.95
CA GLY A 505 -17.02 42.56 16.33
C GLY A 505 -17.40 41.42 17.28
N GLY A 506 -16.97 40.18 17.00
CA GLY A 506 -17.29 38.99 17.79
C GLY A 506 -18.57 38.24 17.35
N THR A 507 -19.34 38.80 16.42
CA THR A 507 -20.58 38.19 15.89
C THR A 507 -20.30 37.54 14.54
N ILE A 508 -20.82 36.33 14.33
CA ILE A 508 -20.75 35.62 13.05
C ILE A 508 -21.96 35.99 12.19
N HIS A 509 -21.70 36.45 10.98
CA HIS A 509 -22.70 36.79 9.98
C HIS A 509 -22.65 35.74 8.87
N ASN A 510 -23.77 35.03 8.65
CA ASN A 510 -23.93 34.03 7.61
C ASN A 510 -24.69 34.62 6.41
N PHE A 511 -24.28 34.29 5.20
CA PHE A 511 -24.90 34.70 3.94
C PHE A 511 -25.20 33.45 3.11
N PHE A 512 -26.46 33.28 2.73
CA PHE A 512 -26.93 32.17 1.92
C PHE A 512 -27.32 32.68 0.53
N VAL A 513 -27.11 31.86 -0.51
CA VAL A 513 -27.59 32.15 -1.87
C VAL A 513 -29.11 32.40 -1.84
N ASP A 514 -29.55 33.50 -2.45
CA ASP A 514 -30.94 34.00 -2.48
C ASP A 514 -31.56 34.43 -1.13
N ASP A 515 -30.76 34.52 -0.06
CA ASP A 515 -31.23 35.01 1.24
C ASP A 515 -31.09 36.53 1.38
N ILE A 516 -32.19 37.19 1.73
CA ILE A 516 -32.29 38.63 1.96
C ILE A 516 -32.60 38.99 3.43
N SER A 517 -32.56 38.01 4.33
CA SER A 517 -32.99 38.15 5.73
C SER A 517 -31.98 38.84 6.65
N HIS A 518 -30.74 39.10 6.17
CA HIS A 518 -29.72 39.75 6.98
C HIS A 518 -30.19 41.14 7.46
N PRO A 519 -30.09 41.48 8.77
CA PRO A 519 -30.63 42.74 9.31
C PRO A 519 -30.11 44.00 8.61
N GLN A 520 -28.87 43.93 8.09
CA GLN A 520 -28.18 45.02 7.40
C GLN A 520 -28.13 44.85 5.87
N ASN A 521 -28.96 43.97 5.30
CA ASN A 521 -28.95 43.65 3.87
C ASN A 521 -28.93 44.91 2.98
N LYS A 522 -29.83 45.87 3.25
CA LYS A 522 -29.90 47.12 2.45
C LYS A 522 -28.59 47.89 2.44
N GLU A 523 -27.90 47.99 3.56
CA GLU A 523 -26.62 48.70 3.67
C GLU A 523 -25.50 47.94 2.93
N ILE A 524 -25.46 46.62 3.08
CA ILE A 524 -24.48 45.75 2.42
C ILE A 524 -24.60 45.85 0.89
N TYR A 525 -25.81 45.80 0.34
CA TYR A 525 -26.02 45.92 -1.11
C TYR A 525 -25.77 47.34 -1.64
N MET A 526 -26.08 48.38 -0.86
CA MET A 526 -25.70 49.76 -1.22
C MET A 526 -24.18 49.91 -1.31
N GLU A 527 -23.45 49.37 -0.34
CA GLU A 527 -22.00 49.45 -0.32
C GLU A 527 -21.35 48.56 -1.39
N PHE A 528 -21.92 47.39 -1.66
CA PHE A 528 -21.52 46.53 -2.77
C PHE A 528 -21.68 47.26 -4.13
N GLY A 529 -22.80 47.97 -4.34
CA GLY A 529 -22.99 48.80 -5.52
C GLY A 529 -21.97 49.93 -5.64
N ARG A 530 -21.61 50.58 -4.51
CA ARG A 530 -20.57 51.61 -4.46
C ARG A 530 -19.19 51.05 -4.83
N LEU A 531 -18.80 49.91 -4.26
CA LEU A 531 -17.53 49.22 -4.53
C LEU A 531 -17.46 48.71 -5.97
N TYR A 532 -18.54 48.13 -6.48
CA TYR A 532 -18.64 47.67 -7.87
C TYR A 532 -18.48 48.84 -8.86
N GLY A 533 -19.09 49.99 -8.57
CA GLY A 533 -18.88 51.23 -9.33
C GLY A 533 -17.43 51.71 -9.33
N GLN A 534 -16.70 51.55 -8.22
CA GLN A 534 -15.27 51.87 -8.14
C GLN A 534 -14.40 50.87 -8.91
N MET A 535 -14.75 49.57 -8.89
CA MET A 535 -14.04 48.54 -9.66
C MET A 535 -14.18 48.74 -11.17
N LEU A 536 -15.35 49.17 -11.66
CA LEU A 536 -15.58 49.47 -13.08
C LEU A 536 -14.88 50.75 -13.57
N ALA A 537 -14.43 51.61 -12.65
CA ALA A 537 -13.69 52.83 -12.97
C ALA A 537 -12.16 52.59 -13.11
N LEU A 538 -11.68 51.38 -12.82
CA LEU A 538 -10.27 51.01 -13.02
C LEU A 538 -10.00 50.76 -14.53
N PRO A 539 -8.98 51.43 -15.13
CA PRO A 539 -8.71 51.33 -16.58
C PRO A 539 -8.41 49.93 -17.10
N GLU A 540 -7.99 49.00 -16.23
CA GLU A 540 -7.49 47.67 -16.61
C GLU A 540 -8.59 46.62 -16.84
N LEU A 541 -9.85 46.88 -16.46
CA LEU A 541 -10.95 45.91 -16.60
C LEU A 541 -11.78 46.06 -17.89
N LYS A 542 -11.48 47.03 -18.75
CA LYS A 542 -12.20 47.23 -20.03
C LYS A 542 -11.84 46.25 -21.15
N GLN A 543 -10.81 45.40 -20.99
CA GLN A 543 -10.34 44.54 -22.08
C GLN A 543 -10.90 43.11 -22.10
N ASN A 544 -11.36 42.55 -20.97
CA ASN A 544 -11.87 41.18 -20.95
C ASN A 544 -13.35 41.15 -20.60
N GLY A 545 -14.18 41.46 -21.59
CA GLY A 545 -15.62 41.25 -21.52
C GLY A 545 -15.93 39.76 -21.38
N GLY A 546 -16.31 39.34 -20.18
CA GLY A 546 -16.71 37.95 -19.92
C GLY A 546 -17.03 37.70 -18.47
N PHE A 547 -18.17 38.18 -17.99
CA PHE A 547 -18.87 37.58 -16.85
C PHE A 547 -20.37 37.73 -17.08
N LEU A 548 -20.95 36.71 -17.71
CA LEU A 548 -22.35 36.30 -17.54
C LEU A 548 -22.37 34.77 -17.47
#